data_AF-A0A7V4N2J6-F1
#
_entry.id   AF-A0A7V4N2J6-F1
#
_cell.length_a   1.000
_cell.length_b   1.000
_cell.length_c   1.000
_cell.angle_alpha   90.00
_cell.angle_beta   90.00
_cell.angle_gamma   90.00
#
_symmetry.space_group_name_H-M   'P 1'
#
loop_
_entity.id
_entity.type
_entity.pdbx_description
1 polymer ?
#
loop_
_entity_poly.entity_id
_entity_poly.type
_entity_poly.pdbx_seq_one_letter_code
_entity_poly.pdbx_strand_id
1 'polypeptide(L)'
;MEESCGSCSTCRILPVLMTHRLQKILDGHGVKKDIEDLQAWAKPLKFSRCGLGQTAANPILTSIKNFRHLYNERIQRGTDYDTGFDLNKAIEECCEIVGREKIV
;
A
#
# COMPACT_ATOMS: atom_id res chain seq x y z
N MET A 1 5.00 11.01 -1.41
CA MET A 1 3.98 11.91 -2.00
C MET A 1 4.32 13.32 -1.56
N GLU A 2 5.30 13.94 -2.22
CA GLU A 2 5.86 15.24 -1.83
C GLU A 2 5.12 16.40 -2.51
N GLU A 3 4.45 16.13 -3.64
CA GLU A 3 3.81 17.14 -4.50
C GLU A 3 2.36 17.50 -4.14
N SER A 4 1.77 16.84 -3.12
CA SER A 4 0.39 17.13 -2.74
C SER A 4 0.31 18.39 -1.88
N CYS A 5 -0.56 19.34 -2.22
CA CYS A 5 -0.79 20.53 -1.41
C CYS A 5 -1.58 20.26 -0.11
N GLY A 6 -2.02 19.01 0.14
CA GLY A 6 -2.65 18.58 1.40
C GLY A 6 -4.06 19.14 1.70
N SER A 7 -4.64 19.96 0.82
CA SER A 7 -5.87 20.70 1.10
C SER A 7 -7.17 19.87 1.08
N CYS A 8 -7.19 18.70 0.43
CA CYS A 8 -8.34 17.79 0.46
C CYS A 8 -7.95 16.42 1.01
N SER A 9 -8.83 15.84 1.84
CA SER A 9 -8.58 14.56 2.52
C SER A 9 -8.30 13.42 1.55
N THR A 10 -9.04 13.36 0.43
CA THR A 10 -8.88 12.33 -0.61
C THR A 10 -7.46 12.36 -1.20
N CYS A 11 -7.00 13.50 -1.70
CA CYS A 11 -5.67 13.64 -2.31
C CYS A 11 -4.54 13.62 -1.28
N ARG A 12 -4.79 14.02 -0.03
CA ARG A 12 -3.77 13.97 1.04
C ARG A 12 -3.48 12.54 1.49
N ILE A 13 -4.49 11.67 1.54
CA ILE A 13 -4.39 10.37 2.21
C ILE A 13 -4.27 9.22 1.20
N LEU A 14 -5.15 9.18 0.20
CA LEU A 14 -5.30 8.00 -0.66
C LEU A 14 -4.05 7.68 -1.49
N PRO A 15 -3.34 8.65 -2.11
CA PRO A 15 -2.17 8.29 -2.90
C PRO A 15 -1.05 7.72 -2.02
N VAL A 16 -0.90 8.18 -0.77
CA VAL A 16 0.04 7.59 0.21
C VAL A 16 -0.33 6.14 0.51
N LEU A 17 -1.60 5.88 0.81
CA LEU A 17 -2.09 4.52 1.06
C LEU A 17 -1.90 3.61 -0.16
N MET A 18 -2.18 4.11 -1.37
CA MET A 18 -1.97 3.38 -2.60
C MET A 18 -0.49 3.07 -2.85
N THR A 19 0.42 4.01 -2.57
CA THR A 19 1.87 3.77 -2.66
C THR A 19 2.32 2.72 -1.66
N HIS A 20 1.91 2.81 -0.39
CA HIS A 20 2.28 1.81 0.62
C HIS A 20 1.74 0.42 0.27
N ARG A 21 0.50 0.37 -0.25
CA ARG A 21 -0.12 -0.89 -0.68
C ARG A 21 0.58 -1.49 -1.90
N LEU A 22 1.02 -0.66 -2.85
CA LEU A 22 1.84 -1.12 -3.97
C LEU A 22 3.19 -1.65 -3.48
N GLN A 23 3.85 -0.95 -2.55
CA GLN A 23 5.13 -1.38 -1.98
C GLN A 23 4.99 -2.75 -1.29
N LYS A 24 3.94 -2.92 -0.48
CA LYS A 24 3.60 -4.23 0.13
C LYS A 24 3.51 -5.36 -0.90
N ILE A 25 2.87 -5.12 -2.05
CA ILE A 25 2.79 -6.11 -3.13
C ILE A 25 4.19 -6.39 -3.70
N LEU A 26 4.99 -5.35 -3.93
CA LEU A 26 6.35 -5.49 -4.46
C LEU A 26 7.28 -6.26 -3.51
N ASP A 27 7.10 -6.09 -2.20
CA ASP A 27 7.85 -6.76 -1.14
C ASP A 27 7.43 -8.23 -0.92
N GLY A 28 6.46 -8.73 -1.69
CA GLY A 28 5.99 -10.12 -1.61
C GLY A 28 4.91 -10.39 -0.56
N HIS A 29 4.40 -9.33 0.10
CA HIS A 29 3.29 -9.39 1.06
C HIS A 29 1.92 -9.13 0.42
N GLY A 30 1.83 -9.25 -0.90
CA GLY A 30 0.62 -8.98 -1.67
C GLY A 30 -0.43 -10.08 -1.53
N VAL A 31 -1.68 -9.70 -1.32
CA VAL A 31 -2.86 -10.57 -1.37
C VAL A 31 -3.86 -10.07 -2.42
N LYS A 32 -4.79 -10.91 -2.87
CA LYS A 32 -5.78 -10.55 -3.89
C LYS A 32 -6.56 -9.27 -3.54
N LYS A 33 -6.93 -9.14 -2.27
CA LYS A 33 -7.64 -7.98 -1.71
C LYS A 33 -6.86 -6.67 -1.88
N ASP A 34 -5.53 -6.70 -1.88
CA ASP A 34 -4.71 -5.50 -2.05
C ASP A 34 -4.96 -4.84 -3.42
N ILE A 35 -5.14 -5.64 -4.48
CA ILE A 35 -5.43 -5.08 -5.81
C ILE A 35 -6.85 -4.54 -5.89
N GLU A 36 -7.81 -5.23 -5.26
CA GLU A 36 -9.20 -4.78 -5.18
C GLU A 36 -9.30 -3.45 -4.43
N ASP A 37 -8.58 -3.31 -3.32
CA ASP A 37 -8.45 -2.07 -2.55
C ASP A 37 -7.87 -0.93 -3.40
N LEU A 38 -6.78 -1.17 -4.13
CA LEU A 38 -6.19 -0.16 -5.03
C LEU A 38 -7.19 0.35 -6.08
N GLN A 39 -8.02 -0.54 -6.64
CA GLN A 39 -9.05 -0.15 -7.60
C GLN A 39 -10.21 0.60 -6.94
N ALA A 40 -10.62 0.19 -5.74
CA ALA A 40 -11.69 0.84 -4.98
C ALA A 40 -11.30 2.26 -4.54
N TRP A 41 -10.07 2.44 -4.04
CA TRP A 41 -9.54 3.72 -3.56
C TRP A 41 -9.34 4.77 -4.66
N ALA A 42 -9.31 4.36 -5.92
CA ALA A 42 -9.26 5.30 -7.02
C ALA A 42 -10.58 6.06 -7.23
N LYS A 43 -11.72 5.50 -6.81
CA LYS A 43 -13.04 6.14 -7.02
C LYS A 43 -13.17 7.45 -6.22
N PRO A 44 -12.86 7.50 -4.91
CA PRO A 44 -12.92 8.74 -4.14
C PRO A 44 -11.96 9.83 -4.63
N LEU A 45 -10.83 9.46 -5.23
CA LEU A 45 -9.86 10.43 -5.76
C LEU A 45 -10.45 11.33 -6.85
N LYS A 46 -11.44 10.85 -7.61
CA LYS A 46 -12.16 11.65 -8.62
C LYS A 46 -12.96 12.83 -8.04
N PHE A 47 -13.25 12.82 -6.75
CA PHE A 47 -13.92 13.94 -6.04
C PHE A 47 -12.94 14.91 -5.38
N SER A 48 -11.65 14.79 -5.67
CA SER A 48 -10.64 15.72 -5.15
C SER A 48 -10.82 17.14 -5.71
N ARG A 49 -10.42 18.14 -4.91
CA ARG A 49 -10.62 19.57 -5.21
C ARG A 49 -9.98 20.04 -6.52
N CYS A 50 -8.86 19.46 -6.93
CA CYS A 50 -8.10 19.88 -8.11
C CYS A 50 -7.73 18.69 -9.01
N GLY A 51 -7.26 18.99 -10.22
CA GLY A 51 -6.90 18.00 -11.24
C GLY A 51 -5.78 17.04 -10.82
N LEU A 52 -4.86 17.48 -9.95
CA LEU A 52 -3.80 16.62 -9.40
C LEU A 52 -4.41 15.46 -8.60
N GLY A 53 -5.31 15.76 -7.66
CA GLY A 53 -5.97 14.73 -6.86
C GLY A 53 -6.86 13.81 -7.70
N GLN A 54 -7.54 14.36 -8.72
CA GLN A 54 -8.41 13.59 -9.61
C GLN A 54 -7.65 12.60 -10.50
N THR A 55 -6.37 12.87 -10.77
CA THR A 55 -5.51 12.04 -11.63
C THR A 55 -4.49 11.22 -10.85
N ALA A 56 -4.33 11.43 -9.54
CA ALA A 56 -3.33 10.75 -8.71
C ALA A 56 -3.39 9.21 -8.75
N ALA A 57 -4.57 8.62 -8.95
CA ALA A 57 -4.73 7.17 -9.06
C ALA A 57 -4.31 6.59 -10.42
N ASN A 58 -4.21 7.43 -11.46
CA ASN A 58 -4.04 6.97 -12.84
C ASN A 58 -2.81 6.07 -13.03
N PRO A 59 -1.61 6.38 -12.49
CA PRO A 59 -0.42 5.55 -12.70
C PRO A 59 -0.60 4.11 -12.19
N ILE A 60 -1.25 3.95 -11.03
CA ILE A 60 -1.49 2.63 -10.42
C ILE A 60 -2.61 1.88 -11.15
N LEU A 61 -3.67 2.58 -11.56
CA LEU A 61 -4.74 1.94 -12.32
C LEU A 61 -4.27 1.47 -13.70
N THR A 62 -3.47 2.28 -14.41
CA THR A 62 -2.95 1.91 -15.72
C THR A 62 -1.90 0.81 -15.60
N SER A 63 -1.06 0.80 -14.56
CA SER A 63 -0.13 -0.30 -14.31
C SER A 63 -0.85 -1.61 -14.03
N ILE A 64 -1.90 -1.62 -13.19
CA ILE A 64 -2.71 -2.81 -12.94
C ILE A 64 -3.38 -3.28 -14.23
N LYS A 65 -3.92 -2.36 -15.05
CA LYS A 65 -4.59 -2.68 -16.31
C LYS A 65 -3.65 -3.33 -17.31
N ASN A 66 -2.47 -2.74 -17.51
CA ASN A 66 -1.54 -3.16 -18.57
C ASN A 66 -0.65 -4.33 -18.14
N PHE A 67 -0.32 -4.42 -16.85
CA PHE A 67 0.65 -5.39 -16.33
C PHE A 67 0.03 -6.34 -15.30
N ARG A 68 -1.25 -6.69 -15.45
CA ARG A 68 -1.98 -7.50 -14.47
C ARG A 68 -1.28 -8.81 -14.10
N HIS A 69 -0.60 -9.43 -15.06
CA HIS A 69 0.15 -10.67 -14.85
C HIS A 69 1.28 -10.48 -13.83
N LEU A 70 2.06 -9.39 -13.91
CA LEU A 70 3.13 -9.07 -12.95
C LEU A 70 2.59 -8.90 -11.52
N TYR A 71 1.41 -8.31 -11.37
CA TYR A 71 0.76 -8.21 -10.06
C TYR A 71 0.34 -9.58 -9.53
N ASN A 72 -0.26 -10.42 -10.39
CA ASN A 72 -0.70 -11.75 -10.01
C ASN A 72 0.48 -12.67 -9.62
N GLU A 73 1.66 -12.49 -10.22
CA GLU A 73 2.90 -13.20 -9.87
C GLU A 73 3.44 -12.83 -8.48
N ARG A 74 3.13 -11.62 -8.00
CA ARG A 74 3.56 -11.10 -6.69
C ARG A 74 2.52 -11.30 -5.59
N ILE A 75 1.38 -11.92 -5.90
CA ILE A 75 0.35 -12.27 -4.91
C ILE A 75 0.65 -13.64 -4.29
N GLN A 76 0.56 -13.72 -2.97
CA GLN A 76 0.62 -14.97 -2.23
C GLN A 76 -0.60 -15.85 -2.53
N ARG A 77 -0.37 -17.15 -2.71
CA ARG A 77 -1.43 -18.15 -2.92
C ARG A 77 -1.82 -18.75 -1.58
N GLY A 78 -3.12 -18.77 -1.28
CA GLY A 78 -3.64 -19.36 -0.04
C GLY A 78 -3.62 -18.45 1.18
N THR A 79 -3.18 -17.20 1.03
CA THR A 79 -3.18 -16.18 2.08
C THR A 79 -4.26 -15.14 1.79
N ASP A 80 -5.23 -14.99 2.69
CA ASP A 80 -6.29 -13.97 2.56
C ASP A 80 -5.85 -12.61 3.12
N TYR A 81 -4.90 -12.60 4.04
CA TYR A 81 -4.44 -11.40 4.73
C TYR A 81 -2.96 -11.49 5.11
N ASP A 82 -2.22 -10.44 4.77
CA ASP A 82 -0.86 -10.22 5.20
C ASP A 82 -0.73 -8.71 5.50
N THR A 83 0.01 -8.34 6.55
CA THR A 83 0.26 -6.94 6.91
C THR A 83 1.63 -6.45 6.44
N GLY A 84 2.54 -7.36 6.11
CA GLY A 84 3.97 -7.06 5.90
C GLY A 84 4.68 -6.59 7.17
N PHE A 85 4.06 -6.72 8.34
CA PHE A 85 4.63 -6.30 9.62
C PHE A 85 5.40 -7.45 10.27
N ASP A 86 6.70 -7.26 10.45
CA ASP A 86 7.57 -8.18 11.18
C ASP A 86 7.61 -7.80 12.66
N LEU A 87 6.98 -8.64 13.50
CA LEU A 87 6.91 -8.42 14.93
C LEU A 87 8.28 -8.54 15.61
N ASN A 88 9.15 -9.43 15.14
CA ASN A 88 10.49 -9.60 15.70
C ASN A 88 11.37 -8.39 15.46
N LYS A 89 11.26 -7.81 14.26
CA LYS A 89 11.93 -6.56 13.93
C LYS A 89 11.42 -5.39 14.76
N ALA A 90 10.12 -5.35 15.05
CA ALA A 90 9.53 -4.27 15.83
C ALA A 90 9.95 -4.25 17.31
N ILE A 91 10.28 -5.41 17.91
CA ILE A 91 10.69 -5.52 19.31
C ILE A 91 12.21 -5.55 19.51
N GLU A 92 12.98 -5.65 18.43
CA GLU A 92 14.44 -5.85 18.46
C GLU A 92 15.16 -4.83 19.34
N GLU A 93 14.93 -3.53 19.10
CA GLU A 93 15.55 -2.45 19.86
C GLU A 93 15.20 -2.52 21.37
N CYS A 94 13.95 -2.80 21.71
CA CYS A 94 13.51 -2.92 23.10
C CYS A 94 14.13 -4.14 23.79
N CYS A 95 14.17 -5.27 23.10
CA CYS A 95 14.78 -6.51 23.56
C CYS A 95 16.29 -6.34 23.84
N GLU A 96 17.01 -5.62 22.97
CA GLU A 96 18.44 -5.30 23.16
C GLU A 96 18.68 -4.43 24.40
N ILE A 97 17.85 -3.40 24.60
CA ILE A 97 17.97 -2.49 25.76
C ILE A 97 17.71 -3.22 27.08
N VAL A 98 16.70 -4.10 27.10
CA VAL A 98 16.27 -4.81 28.33
C VAL A 98 17.10 -6.09 28.56
N GLY A 99 17.89 -6.53 27.58
CA GLY A 99 18.65 -7.79 27.65
C GLY A 99 17.75 -9.03 27.61
N ARG A 100 16.67 -8.99 26.81
CA ARG A 100 15.68 -10.07 26.67
C ARG A 100 15.74 -10.68 25.28
N GLU A 101 15.69 -12.01 25.19
CA GLU A 101 15.56 -12.71 23.90
C GLU A 101 14.19 -12.46 23.22
N LYS A 102 14.18 -12.53 21.89
CA LYS A 102 12.96 -12.42 21.07
C LYS A 102 12.11 -13.69 21.27
N ILE A 103 10.79 -13.53 21.47
CA ILE A 103 9.88 -14.63 21.88
C ILE A 103 8.92 -15.04 20.76
N VAL A 104 8.93 -14.36 19.62
CA VAL A 104 7.99 -14.66 18.52
C VAL A 104 8.69 -15.30 17.35
#